data_AF-A0A2A2Q7T5-F1
#
_entry.id   AF-A0A2A2Q7T5-F1
#
_cell.length_a   1.000
_cell.length_b   1.000
_cell.length_c   1.000
_cell.angle_alpha   90.00
_cell.angle_beta   90.00
_cell.angle_gamma   90.00
#
_symmetry.space_group_name_H-M   'P 1'
#
loop_
_entity.id
_entity.type
_entity.pdbx_description
1 polymer ?
#
loop_
_entity_poly.entity_id
_entity_poly.type
_entity_poly.pdbx_seq_one_letter_code
_entity_poly.pdbx_strand_id
1 'polypeptide(L)'
;MAKSKSYGGLIALLVVLGAAGGGSWYFFRDKTEKAPEFQTTKVARGDIVQAVTATGDLQPVVIVDVGAQVSGQIKEVLVDYNSIVKAGDVLARIDEATPTQRLRQAEADLESAKASNQLIKINVERTRELHGKKLVSQQELDTSEAQLAQSNAGLLTRIATVNNAKVDLERCTIIAPIDGMVLDRKTDKGRTVNANMNAPVLFTLVNTLTRMQINAAVAEADIGNISEGQDVKFSVDAFPNRTFTGKIRQVRNAASANQSVVSYATIIDVANDDLKLKPGMTANVSIIVAQKVGVVRVANGALRVRVPQDLIVKAPEAPAAAKAPEAKAAEKGAEKGASTMTDEERMTATMAIMREIGYERGAPATAEQIEKAKALAKEKGLDPELLAARLATPGGRKGGGPGGFSGGSRRGGGPTSAGGAGERGFNNTVVTRTLYKFEDPNALAKKLVPVQVKLGISDGFSTEVLEGLADGDTVVTGVIMPGAAPAAPAASNPFSGRSSMGSPMGGSRGGR
;
A
#
# COMPACT_ATOMS: atom_id res chain seq x y z
N MET A 1 -48.47 -97.86 18.59
CA MET A 1 -49.30 -96.64 18.60
C MET A 1 -48.37 -95.43 18.74
N ALA A 2 -48.33 -94.56 17.73
CA ALA A 2 -47.42 -93.41 17.65
C ALA A 2 -48.00 -92.19 18.39
N LYS A 3 -47.24 -91.60 19.32
CA LYS A 3 -47.60 -90.35 20.02
C LYS A 3 -47.23 -89.14 19.16
N SER A 4 -48.21 -88.32 18.83
CA SER A 4 -48.06 -87.05 18.11
C SER A 4 -47.33 -86.00 18.99
N LYS A 5 -46.28 -85.38 18.43
CA LYS A 5 -45.57 -84.26 19.07
C LYS A 5 -46.37 -82.97 18.86
N SER A 6 -46.68 -82.28 19.96
CA SER A 6 -47.40 -81.00 19.97
C SER A 6 -46.47 -79.85 19.52
N TYR A 7 -46.83 -79.20 18.41
CA TYR A 7 -46.10 -78.05 17.83
C TYR A 7 -46.59 -76.68 18.38
N GLY A 8 -47.49 -76.66 19.36
CA GLY A 8 -48.10 -75.43 19.87
C GLY A 8 -47.12 -74.46 20.56
N GLY A 9 -46.10 -74.97 21.26
CA GLY A 9 -45.11 -74.13 21.95
C GLY A 9 -44.16 -73.40 21.00
N LEU A 10 -43.88 -73.98 19.82
CA LEU A 10 -42.96 -73.41 18.82
C LEU A 10 -43.58 -72.24 18.07
N ILE A 11 -44.90 -72.29 17.84
CA ILE A 11 -45.65 -71.21 17.18
C ILE A 11 -45.78 -70.01 18.13
N ALA A 12 -46.06 -70.23 19.41
CA ALA A 12 -46.13 -69.16 20.40
C ALA A 12 -44.79 -68.41 20.55
N LEU A 13 -43.67 -69.13 20.54
CA LEU A 13 -42.33 -68.53 20.65
C LEU A 13 -41.96 -67.68 19.42
N LEU A 14 -42.37 -68.09 18.22
CA LEU A 14 -42.17 -67.30 17.00
C LEU A 14 -43.01 -66.01 16.97
N VAL A 15 -44.23 -66.03 17.51
CA VAL A 15 -45.08 -64.83 17.59
C VAL A 15 -44.51 -63.83 18.59
N VAL A 16 -44.00 -64.29 19.75
CA VAL A 16 -43.36 -63.41 20.73
C VAL A 16 -42.05 -62.82 20.18
N LEU A 17 -41.24 -63.61 19.46
CA LEU A 17 -40.04 -63.08 18.80
C LEU A 17 -40.37 -62.12 17.65
N GLY A 18 -41.44 -62.36 16.90
CA GLY A 18 -41.93 -61.45 15.87
C GLY A 18 -42.47 -60.13 16.44
N ALA A 19 -43.18 -60.18 17.57
CA ALA A 19 -43.66 -59.01 18.28
C ALA A 19 -42.54 -58.23 18.98
N ALA A 20 -41.56 -58.93 19.56
CA ALA A 20 -40.37 -58.30 20.15
C ALA A 20 -39.45 -57.70 19.07
N GLY A 21 -39.28 -58.39 17.94
CA GLY A 21 -38.53 -57.89 16.79
C GLY A 21 -39.22 -56.71 16.10
N GLY A 22 -40.54 -56.78 15.89
CA GLY A 22 -41.34 -55.70 15.33
C GLY A 22 -41.47 -54.50 16.26
N GLY A 23 -41.62 -54.74 17.57
CA GLY A 23 -41.65 -53.71 18.60
C GLY A 23 -40.31 -53.00 18.75
N SER A 24 -39.19 -53.75 18.71
CA SER A 24 -37.85 -53.16 18.72
C SER A 24 -37.57 -52.37 17.44
N TRP A 25 -37.97 -52.88 16.27
CA TRP A 25 -37.80 -52.15 15.00
C TRP A 25 -38.63 -50.85 14.96
N TYR A 26 -39.87 -50.87 15.46
CA TYR A 26 -40.71 -49.67 15.54
C TYR A 26 -40.15 -48.65 16.54
N PHE A 27 -39.67 -49.09 17.71
CA PHE A 27 -39.12 -48.19 18.74
C PHE A 27 -37.75 -47.60 18.39
N PHE A 28 -36.95 -48.30 17.58
CA PHE A 28 -35.66 -47.80 17.10
C PHE A 28 -35.77 -46.94 15.82
N ARG A 29 -36.88 -47.03 15.08
CA ARG A 29 -37.08 -46.23 13.86
C ARG A 29 -37.39 -44.75 14.15
N ASP A 30 -38.02 -44.45 15.28
CA ASP A 30 -38.44 -43.07 15.64
C ASP A 30 -37.39 -42.25 16.42
N LYS A 31 -36.15 -42.75 16.61
CA LYS A 31 -35.11 -42.04 17.39
C LYS A 31 -33.93 -41.47 16.60
N THR A 32 -34.00 -41.38 15.27
CA THR A 32 -32.86 -40.91 14.46
C THR A 32 -33.17 -39.75 13.52
N GLU A 33 -33.91 -38.75 14.00
CA GLU A 33 -33.76 -37.38 13.50
C GLU A 33 -33.43 -36.50 14.70
N LYS A 34 -32.14 -36.39 15.02
CA LYS A 34 -31.70 -35.33 15.92
C LYS A 34 -32.04 -34.01 15.21
N ALA A 35 -32.74 -33.10 15.88
CA ALA A 35 -33.08 -31.81 15.29
C ALA A 35 -31.81 -31.00 15.01
N PRO A 36 -31.77 -30.16 13.95
CA PRO A 36 -30.65 -29.27 13.69
C PRO A 36 -30.40 -28.34 14.87
N GLU A 37 -29.14 -28.27 15.32
CA GLU A 37 -28.71 -27.38 16.37
C GLU A 37 -28.36 -26.02 15.75
N PHE A 38 -29.10 -24.99 16.14
CA PHE A 38 -28.90 -23.63 15.65
C PHE A 38 -28.05 -22.85 16.62
N GLN A 39 -26.94 -22.32 16.13
CA GLN A 39 -26.21 -21.26 16.83
C GLN A 39 -26.90 -19.94 16.50
N THR A 40 -27.19 -19.17 17.54
CA THR A 40 -27.95 -17.94 17.43
C THR A 40 -27.23 -16.82 18.16
N THR A 41 -27.48 -15.59 17.75
CA THR A 41 -26.96 -14.41 18.43
C THR A 41 -28.05 -13.37 18.43
N LYS A 42 -28.20 -12.70 19.58
CA LYS A 42 -29.12 -11.56 19.70
C LYS A 42 -28.48 -10.35 19.04
N VAL A 43 -29.26 -9.66 18.22
CA VAL A 43 -28.92 -8.34 17.72
C VAL A 43 -28.93 -7.39 18.92
N ALA A 44 -27.86 -6.64 19.09
CA ALA A 44 -27.71 -5.69 20.18
C ALA A 44 -27.27 -4.35 19.62
N ARG A 45 -27.58 -3.26 20.32
CA ARG A 45 -26.97 -1.96 20.05
C ARG A 45 -25.55 -1.89 20.62
N GLY A 46 -24.67 -1.21 19.90
CA GLY A 46 -23.31 -0.96 20.34
C GLY A 46 -22.57 -0.03 19.38
N ASP A 47 -21.38 0.36 19.79
CA ASP A 47 -20.53 1.23 18.99
C ASP A 47 -19.73 0.39 17.99
N ILE A 48 -19.64 0.87 16.76
CA ILE A 48 -18.80 0.27 15.72
C ILE A 48 -17.75 1.30 15.31
N VAL A 49 -16.49 0.87 15.37
CA VAL A 49 -15.33 1.66 14.96
C VAL A 49 -14.63 0.90 13.84
N GLN A 50 -14.67 1.44 12.63
CA GLN A 50 -13.89 0.93 11.52
C GLN A 50 -12.50 1.56 11.58
N ALA A 51 -11.48 0.74 11.74
CA ALA A 51 -10.11 1.20 11.81
C ALA A 51 -9.22 0.47 10.80
N VAL A 52 -8.27 1.20 10.23
CA VAL A 52 -7.21 0.66 9.37
C VAL A 52 -5.95 0.53 10.21
N THR A 53 -5.36 -0.67 10.20
CA THR A 53 -4.10 -0.92 10.90
C THR A 53 -2.92 -0.73 9.97
N ALA A 54 -1.91 0.01 10.42
CA ALA A 54 -0.65 0.20 9.72
C ALA A 54 0.52 0.09 10.69
N THR A 55 1.70 -0.22 10.18
CA THR A 55 2.93 -0.16 10.96
C THR A 55 3.76 1.02 10.50
N GLY A 56 4.48 1.64 11.42
CA GLY A 56 5.34 2.78 11.12
C GLY A 56 6.45 2.93 12.11
N ASP A 57 7.42 3.78 11.78
CA ASP A 57 8.49 4.14 12.68
C ASP A 57 8.29 5.56 13.24
N LEU A 58 8.62 5.74 14.51
CA LEU A 58 8.54 7.02 15.20
C LEU A 58 9.82 7.82 14.97
N GLN A 59 9.68 9.02 14.41
CA GLN A 59 10.79 9.92 14.10
C GLN A 59 10.56 11.31 14.70
N PRO A 60 11.62 12.05 15.05
CA PRO A 60 11.52 13.47 15.33
C PRO A 60 11.01 14.24 14.11
N VAL A 61 10.34 15.37 14.36
CA VAL A 61 9.85 16.23 13.27
C VAL A 61 11.01 16.88 12.49
N VAL A 62 12.09 17.25 13.18
CA VAL A 62 13.26 17.90 12.58
C VAL A 62 14.51 17.13 12.98
N ILE A 63 15.19 16.57 11.97
CA ILE A 63 16.48 15.89 12.09
C ILE A 63 17.46 16.60 11.18
N VAL A 64 18.64 16.92 11.69
CA VAL A 64 19.71 17.56 10.91
C VAL A 64 21.00 16.78 11.07
N ASP A 65 21.54 16.32 9.95
CA ASP A 65 22.85 15.67 9.89
C ASP A 65 23.95 16.72 9.71
N VAL A 66 24.89 16.74 10.66
CA VAL A 66 26.04 17.63 10.66
C VAL A 66 27.26 16.84 10.20
N GLY A 67 27.79 17.20 9.02
CA GLY A 67 28.96 16.56 8.42
C GLY A 67 30.20 17.47 8.39
N ALA A 68 31.36 16.86 8.11
CA ALA A 68 32.60 17.61 7.88
C ALA A 68 32.58 18.29 6.50
N GLN A 69 32.86 19.59 6.46
CA GLN A 69 33.02 20.34 5.20
C GLN A 69 34.49 20.46 4.76
N VAL A 70 35.43 20.21 5.68
CA VAL A 70 36.87 20.25 5.44
C VAL A 70 37.49 18.94 5.90
N SER A 71 38.48 18.46 5.13
CA SER A 71 39.22 17.24 5.44
C SER A 71 40.29 17.49 6.50
N GLY A 72 40.42 16.57 7.45
CA GLY A 72 41.42 16.64 8.51
C GLY A 72 41.19 15.58 9.58
N GLN A 73 42.02 15.59 10.62
CA GLN A 73 41.83 14.72 11.78
C GLN A 73 41.00 15.44 12.85
N ILE A 74 40.08 14.74 13.51
CA ILE A 74 39.30 15.30 14.63
C ILE A 74 40.23 15.47 15.82
N LYS A 75 40.51 16.72 16.19
CA LYS A 75 41.39 17.10 17.30
C LYS A 75 40.72 16.87 18.64
N GLU A 76 39.44 17.23 18.75
CA GLU A 76 38.62 17.03 19.94
C GLU A 76 37.13 17.00 19.59
N VAL A 77 36.37 16.35 20.47
CA VAL A 77 34.92 16.26 20.43
C VAL A 77 34.41 16.78 21.76
N LEU A 78 33.54 17.79 21.73
CA LEU A 78 33.09 18.54 22.91
C LEU A 78 31.71 18.12 23.41
N VAL A 79 30.99 17.32 22.63
CA VAL A 79 29.62 16.89 22.94
C VAL A 79 29.50 15.37 22.89
N ASP A 80 28.59 14.84 23.71
CA ASP A 80 28.30 13.40 23.77
C ASP A 80 26.83 13.10 23.43
N TYR A 81 26.49 11.82 23.32
CA TYR A 81 25.12 11.37 23.07
C TYR A 81 24.15 11.97 24.11
N ASN A 82 22.97 12.38 23.66
CA ASN A 82 21.92 13.03 24.45
C ASN A 82 22.30 14.39 25.05
N SER A 83 23.45 14.98 24.68
CA SER A 83 23.80 16.34 25.10
C SER A 83 22.88 17.36 24.45
N ILE A 84 22.42 18.33 25.22
CA ILE A 84 21.63 19.47 24.73
C ILE A 84 22.62 20.53 24.20
N VAL A 85 22.38 20.99 22.98
CA VAL A 85 23.20 21.97 22.27
C VAL A 85 22.32 23.09 21.73
N LYS A 86 22.88 24.29 21.65
CA LYS A 86 22.26 25.44 21.00
C LYS A 86 22.89 25.68 19.63
N ALA A 87 22.16 26.36 18.76
CA ALA A 87 22.67 26.81 17.48
C ALA A 87 23.93 27.66 17.68
N GLY A 88 25.01 27.29 16.99
CA GLY A 88 26.33 27.90 17.14
C GLY A 88 27.26 27.21 18.14
N ASP A 89 26.78 26.29 18.96
CA ASP A 89 27.63 25.55 19.89
C ASP A 89 28.63 24.68 19.12
N VAL A 90 29.87 24.63 19.61
CA VAL A 90 30.93 23.82 19.00
C VAL A 90 30.78 22.36 19.39
N LEU A 91 30.57 21.50 18.39
CA LEU A 91 30.41 20.06 18.56
C LEU A 91 31.77 19.34 18.53
N ALA A 92 32.62 19.71 17.58
CA ALA A 92 33.95 19.13 17.39
C ALA A 92 34.89 20.11 16.71
N ARG A 93 36.20 19.87 16.86
CA ARG A 93 37.24 20.62 16.13
C ARG A 93 38.10 19.67 15.32
N ILE A 94 38.34 20.07 14.07
CA ILE A 94 39.29 19.44 13.16
C ILE A 94 40.67 20.08 13.38
N ASP A 95 41.73 19.32 13.15
CA ASP A 95 43.10 19.84 13.16
C ASP A 95 43.28 20.93 12.09
N GLU A 96 43.53 22.14 12.58
CA GLU A 96 43.68 23.36 11.81
C GLU A 96 45.09 23.56 11.24
N ALA A 97 46.05 22.67 11.54
CA ALA A 97 47.44 22.84 11.15
C ALA A 97 47.60 23.06 9.63
N THR A 98 46.94 22.25 8.81
CA THR A 98 47.05 22.38 7.34
C THR A 98 46.30 23.62 6.80
N PRO A 99 45.02 23.87 7.15
CA PRO A 99 44.31 25.08 6.73
C PRO A 99 44.98 26.38 7.18
N THR A 100 45.55 26.41 8.39
CA THR A 100 46.28 27.59 8.91
C THR A 100 47.51 27.91 8.06
N GLN A 101 48.27 26.90 7.64
CA GLN A 101 49.43 27.12 6.77
C GLN A 101 49.01 27.62 5.37
N ARG A 102 47.90 27.11 4.83
CA ARG A 102 47.35 27.62 3.56
C ARG A 102 46.91 29.08 3.67
N LEU A 103 46.27 29.45 4.79
CA LEU A 103 45.90 30.84 5.05
C LEU A 103 47.13 31.74 5.09
N ARG A 104 48.16 31.36 5.84
CA ARG A 104 49.42 32.12 5.92
C ARG A 104 50.09 32.29 4.55
N GLN A 105 50.11 31.24 3.72
CA GLN A 105 50.63 31.33 2.36
C GLN A 105 49.82 32.30 1.50
N ALA A 106 48.49 32.19 1.53
CA ALA A 106 47.60 33.08 0.78
C ALA A 106 47.73 34.55 1.22
N GLU A 107 47.91 34.79 2.52
CA GLU A 107 48.13 36.13 3.07
C GLU A 107 49.46 36.73 2.60
N ALA A 108 50.54 35.94 2.57
CA ALA A 108 51.83 36.36 2.03
C ALA A 108 51.73 36.70 0.52
N ASP A 109 51.02 35.87 -0.25
CA ASP A 109 50.79 36.11 -1.68
C ASP A 109 49.95 37.38 -1.92
N LEU A 110 48.95 37.63 -1.06
CA LEU A 110 48.15 38.86 -1.08
C LEU A 110 49.01 40.08 -0.79
N GLU A 111 49.89 40.01 0.21
CA GLU A 111 50.75 41.14 0.57
C GLU A 111 51.76 41.48 -0.55
N SER A 112 52.33 40.46 -1.19
CA SER A 112 53.16 40.63 -2.38
C SER A 112 52.39 41.29 -3.54
N ALA A 113 51.15 40.83 -3.80
CA ALA A 113 50.30 41.40 -4.84
C ALA A 113 49.89 42.86 -4.53
N LYS A 114 49.61 43.18 -3.27
CA LYS A 114 49.32 44.55 -2.83
C LYS A 114 50.53 45.47 -3.04
N ALA A 115 51.73 45.05 -2.66
CA ALA A 115 52.94 45.84 -2.86
C ALA A 115 53.19 46.12 -4.35
N SER A 116 53.01 45.10 -5.20
CA SER A 116 53.11 45.24 -6.66
C SER A 116 52.05 46.18 -7.22
N ASN A 117 50.79 46.05 -6.79
CA ASN A 117 49.70 46.93 -7.21
C ASN A 117 49.92 48.38 -6.78
N GLN A 118 50.42 48.60 -5.57
CA GLN A 118 50.73 49.93 -5.06
C GLN A 118 51.82 50.62 -5.88
N LEU A 119 52.86 49.88 -6.27
CA LEU A 119 53.90 50.41 -7.15
C LEU A 119 53.32 50.81 -8.53
N ILE A 120 52.49 49.95 -9.12
CA ILE A 120 51.84 50.23 -10.41
C ILE A 120 50.93 51.46 -10.28
N LYS A 121 50.15 51.55 -9.21
CA LYS A 121 49.26 52.69 -8.93
C LYS A 121 50.03 54.01 -8.86
N ILE A 122 51.14 54.05 -8.12
CA ILE A 122 52.00 55.24 -8.03
C ILE A 122 52.54 55.62 -9.42
N ASN A 123 52.95 54.65 -10.23
CA ASN A 123 53.44 54.92 -11.58
C ASN A 123 52.34 55.47 -12.49
N VAL A 124 51.11 54.93 -12.44
CA VAL A 124 49.97 55.46 -13.20
C VAL A 124 49.61 56.87 -12.77
N GLU A 125 49.59 57.14 -11.46
CA GLU A 125 49.34 58.48 -10.93
C GLU A 125 50.37 59.48 -11.46
N ARG A 126 51.67 59.11 -11.45
CA ARG A 126 52.73 59.92 -12.04
C ARG A 126 52.54 60.14 -13.54
N THR A 127 52.20 59.09 -14.30
CA THR A 127 51.95 59.20 -15.75
C THR A 127 50.75 60.11 -16.03
N ARG A 128 49.68 60.03 -15.22
CA ARG A 128 48.49 60.88 -15.34
C ARG A 128 48.81 62.36 -15.10
N GLU A 129 49.65 62.67 -14.11
CA GLU A 129 50.13 64.03 -13.87
C GLU A 129 50.99 64.57 -15.03
N LEU A 130 51.89 63.75 -15.56
CA LEU A 130 52.74 64.13 -16.71
C LEU A 130 51.90 64.33 -17.98
N HIS A 131 50.86 63.51 -18.19
CA HIS A 131 49.94 63.67 -19.31
C HIS A 131 49.15 64.97 -19.22
N GLY A 132 48.68 65.35 -18.02
CA GLY A 132 48.05 66.65 -17.78
C GLY A 132 48.95 67.84 -18.11
N LYS A 133 50.28 67.65 -18.01
CA LYS A 133 51.30 68.62 -18.43
C LYS A 133 51.74 68.45 -19.90
N LYS A 134 51.13 67.53 -20.67
CA LYS A 134 51.45 67.17 -22.06
C LYS A 134 52.90 66.66 -22.26
N LEU A 135 53.46 66.01 -21.25
CA LEU A 135 54.84 65.49 -21.26
C LEU A 135 54.95 64.00 -21.65
N VAL A 136 53.82 63.30 -21.75
CA VAL A 136 53.72 61.89 -22.20
C VAL A 136 52.56 61.76 -23.19
N SER A 137 52.57 60.71 -24.01
CA SER A 137 51.54 60.46 -25.02
C SER A 137 50.27 59.83 -24.41
N GLN A 138 49.13 59.96 -25.10
CA GLN A 138 47.89 59.28 -24.71
C GLN A 138 48.07 57.75 -24.67
N GLN A 139 48.84 57.19 -25.60
CA GLN A 139 49.13 55.74 -25.65
C GLN A 139 49.86 55.27 -24.38
N GLU A 140 50.82 56.05 -23.87
CA GLU A 140 51.53 55.74 -22.62
C GLU A 140 50.62 55.81 -21.38
N LEU A 141 49.65 56.73 -21.36
CA LEU A 141 48.64 56.77 -20.32
C LEU A 141 47.72 55.54 -20.39
N ASP A 142 47.17 55.23 -21.57
CA ASP A 142 46.23 54.12 -21.78
C ASP A 142 46.88 52.77 -21.41
N THR A 143 48.15 52.58 -21.78
CA THR A 143 48.93 51.38 -21.41
C THR A 143 49.16 51.28 -19.90
N SER A 144 49.49 52.40 -19.25
CA SER A 144 49.65 52.46 -17.79
C SER A 144 48.32 52.13 -17.08
N GLU A 145 47.21 52.72 -17.54
CA GLU A 145 45.88 52.47 -16.97
C GLU A 145 45.43 51.02 -17.18
N ALA A 146 45.70 50.43 -18.36
CA ALA A 146 45.46 49.01 -18.61
C ALA A 146 46.28 48.10 -17.67
N GLN A 147 47.53 48.46 -17.39
CA GLN A 147 48.39 47.71 -16.46
C GLN A 147 47.88 47.80 -15.01
N LEU A 148 47.37 48.97 -14.59
CA LEU A 148 46.70 49.10 -13.29
C LEU A 148 45.43 48.26 -13.22
N ALA A 149 44.61 48.27 -14.27
CA ALA A 149 43.40 47.44 -14.34
C ALA A 149 43.75 45.93 -14.23
N GLN A 150 44.79 45.47 -14.94
CA GLN A 150 45.29 44.10 -14.84
C GLN A 150 45.78 43.77 -13.43
N SER A 151 46.55 44.67 -12.81
CA SER A 151 47.05 44.49 -11.44
C SER A 151 45.91 44.45 -10.42
N ASN A 152 44.89 45.29 -10.58
CA ASN A 152 43.69 45.29 -9.73
C ASN A 152 42.95 43.95 -9.84
N ALA A 153 42.79 43.40 -11.05
CA ALA A 153 42.19 42.08 -11.24
C ALA A 153 43.03 40.97 -10.56
N GLY A 154 44.36 41.06 -10.65
CA GLY A 154 45.28 40.16 -9.94
C GLY A 154 45.12 40.25 -8.42
N LEU A 155 45.03 41.47 -7.88
CA LEU A 155 44.81 41.72 -6.45
C LEU A 155 43.48 41.13 -5.98
N LEU A 156 42.38 41.35 -6.71
CA LEU A 156 41.06 40.78 -6.39
C LEU A 156 41.10 39.26 -6.34
N THR A 157 41.85 38.62 -7.24
CA THR A 157 42.03 37.17 -7.24
C THR A 157 42.73 36.69 -5.96
N ARG A 158 43.79 37.40 -5.51
CA ARG A 158 44.47 37.04 -4.25
C ARG A 158 43.61 37.28 -3.01
N ILE A 159 42.79 38.33 -3.02
CA ILE A 159 41.80 38.56 -1.96
C ILE A 159 40.82 37.38 -1.89
N ALA A 160 40.31 36.92 -3.04
CA ALA A 160 39.42 35.75 -3.09
C ALA A 160 40.12 34.48 -2.57
N THR A 161 41.39 34.26 -2.90
CA THR A 161 42.17 33.12 -2.37
C THR A 161 42.30 33.17 -0.85
N VAL A 162 42.59 34.33 -0.26
CA VAL A 162 42.63 34.50 1.21
C VAL A 162 41.26 34.23 1.83
N ASN A 163 40.19 34.76 1.24
CA ASN A 163 38.84 34.54 1.76
C ASN A 163 38.44 33.06 1.74
N ASN A 164 38.77 32.32 0.68
CA ASN A 164 38.54 30.88 0.62
C ASN A 164 39.32 30.14 1.71
N ALA A 165 40.60 30.48 1.92
CA ALA A 165 41.41 29.88 2.98
C ALA A 165 40.88 30.18 4.39
N LYS A 166 40.30 31.38 4.61
CA LYS A 166 39.63 31.74 5.88
C LYS A 166 38.37 30.91 6.10
N VAL A 167 37.53 30.76 5.09
CA VAL A 167 36.31 29.93 5.17
C VAL A 167 36.66 28.46 5.46
N ASP A 168 37.72 27.93 4.83
CA ASP A 168 38.20 26.58 5.14
C ASP A 168 38.68 26.44 6.59
N LEU A 169 39.34 27.47 7.13
CA LEU A 169 39.76 27.49 8.54
C LEU A 169 38.56 27.56 9.49
N GLU A 170 37.57 28.41 9.20
CA GLU A 170 36.33 28.50 9.98
C GLU A 170 35.57 27.17 10.01
N ARG A 171 35.50 26.48 8.85
CA ARG A 171 34.90 25.15 8.71
C ARG A 171 35.65 24.02 9.42
N CYS A 172 36.83 24.29 9.98
CA CYS A 172 37.49 23.33 10.88
C CYS A 172 36.76 23.22 12.23
N THR A 173 35.97 24.24 12.59
CA THR A 173 35.12 24.21 13.78
C THR A 173 33.72 23.74 13.38
N ILE A 174 33.34 22.55 13.84
CA ILE A 174 32.02 21.98 13.54
C ILE A 174 31.02 22.50 14.57
N ILE A 175 30.07 23.31 14.11
CA ILE A 175 29.04 23.93 14.94
C ILE A 175 27.66 23.29 14.75
N ALA A 176 26.79 23.44 15.74
CA ALA A 176 25.38 23.07 15.63
C ALA A 176 24.59 24.07 14.76
N PRO A 177 23.91 23.64 13.68
CA PRO A 177 23.07 24.52 12.86
C PRO A 177 21.71 24.83 13.50
N ILE A 178 21.27 24.04 14.47
CA ILE A 178 19.97 24.19 15.15
C ILE A 178 20.12 23.96 16.66
N ASP A 179 19.22 24.56 17.43
CA ASP A 179 19.03 24.18 18.84
C ASP A 179 18.44 22.77 18.91
N GLY A 180 18.93 21.95 19.83
CA GLY A 180 18.45 20.59 19.98
C GLY A 180 19.28 19.68 20.87
N MET A 181 19.18 18.38 20.62
CA MET A 181 19.92 17.33 21.30
C MET A 181 20.69 16.47 20.30
N VAL A 182 21.88 16.02 20.69
CA VAL A 182 22.69 15.07 19.91
C VAL A 182 22.07 13.67 20.00
N LEU A 183 21.47 13.19 18.91
CA LEU A 183 20.88 11.86 18.83
C LEU A 183 21.95 10.79 18.61
N ASP A 184 22.87 11.06 17.68
CA ASP A 184 23.93 10.12 17.30
C ASP A 184 25.24 10.87 17.07
N ARG A 185 26.35 10.19 17.36
CA ARG A 185 27.72 10.66 17.19
C ARG A 185 28.53 9.57 16.50
N LYS A 186 28.94 9.82 15.26
CA LYS A 186 29.68 8.88 14.41
C LYS A 186 31.17 9.21 14.32
N THR A 187 31.67 10.03 15.23
CA THR A 187 33.06 10.50 15.23
C THR A 187 33.66 10.51 16.64
N ASP A 188 34.96 10.25 16.70
CA ASP A 188 35.76 10.26 17.92
C ASP A 188 37.07 11.02 17.68
N LYS A 189 37.71 11.43 18.78
CA LYS A 189 39.03 12.06 18.73
C LYS A 189 40.04 11.17 18.01
N GLY A 190 40.78 11.74 17.07
CA GLY A 190 41.76 11.05 16.24
C GLY A 190 41.21 10.44 14.96
N ARG A 191 39.89 10.42 14.73
CA ARG A 191 39.31 9.97 13.47
C ARG A 191 39.65 10.95 12.34
N THR A 192 40.07 10.42 11.19
CA THR A 192 40.30 11.23 9.98
C THR A 192 39.02 11.32 9.17
N VAL A 193 38.62 12.55 8.83
CA VAL A 193 37.49 12.84 7.96
C VAL A 193 38.00 13.35 6.61
N ASN A 194 37.41 12.86 5.53
CA ASN A 194 37.71 13.31 4.17
C ASN A 194 36.43 13.86 3.56
N ALA A 195 36.31 15.18 3.48
CA ALA A 195 35.14 15.89 2.98
C ALA A 195 35.13 16.03 1.44
N ASN A 196 36.23 15.72 0.75
CA ASN A 196 36.38 16.03 -0.68
C ASN A 196 35.62 15.05 -1.60
N MET A 197 35.38 13.81 -1.15
CA MET A 197 34.73 12.78 -1.95
C MET A 197 33.31 12.46 -1.46
N ASN A 198 33.08 12.52 -0.14
CA ASN A 198 31.78 12.37 0.51
C ASN A 198 31.85 13.14 1.83
N ALA A 199 30.85 13.95 2.18
CA ALA A 199 30.81 14.58 3.50
C ALA A 199 30.31 13.55 4.54
N PRO A 200 31.18 12.96 5.40
CA PRO A 200 30.71 12.01 6.39
C PRO A 200 29.84 12.73 7.42
N VAL A 201 28.68 12.17 7.73
CA VAL A 201 27.85 12.63 8.85
C VAL A 201 28.59 12.33 10.15
N LEU A 202 28.87 13.37 10.93
CA LEU A 202 29.57 13.28 12.21
C LEU A 202 28.60 13.24 13.39
N PHE A 203 27.54 14.05 13.31
CA PHE A 203 26.52 14.14 14.34
C PHE A 203 25.13 14.17 13.70
N THR A 204 24.16 13.57 14.36
CA THR A 204 22.75 13.72 14.00
C THR A 204 22.07 14.48 15.15
N LEU A 205 21.53 15.66 14.85
CA LEU A 205 20.87 16.53 15.81
C LEU A 205 19.35 16.47 15.64
N VAL A 206 18.62 16.57 16.75
CA VAL A 206 17.16 16.64 16.76
C VAL A 206 16.71 17.87 17.55
N ASN A 207 15.76 18.64 17.04
CA ASN A 207 15.34 19.88 17.70
C ASN A 207 14.63 19.62 19.04
N THR A 208 13.58 18.80 19.01
CA THR A 208 12.83 18.43 20.20
C THR A 208 12.26 17.03 20.05
N LEU A 209 12.22 16.29 21.17
CA LEU A 209 11.56 14.99 21.27
C LEU A 209 10.11 15.10 21.75
N THR A 210 9.65 16.31 22.10
CA THR A 210 8.27 16.56 22.56
C THR A 210 7.25 16.42 21.43
N ARG A 211 7.66 16.78 20.21
CA ARG A 211 6.87 16.61 18.99
C ARG A 211 7.54 15.55 18.14
N MET A 212 6.84 14.46 17.96
CA MET A 212 7.27 13.34 17.14
C MET A 212 6.29 13.18 15.98
N GLN A 213 6.72 12.47 14.96
CA GLN A 213 5.87 12.05 13.86
C GLN A 213 6.04 10.55 13.66
N ILE A 214 4.96 9.86 13.33
CA ILE A 214 5.01 8.47 12.87
C ILE A 214 4.94 8.49 11.35
N ASN A 215 5.87 7.81 10.71
CA ASN A 215 5.79 7.50 9.29
C ASN A 215 5.13 6.13 9.13
N ALA A 216 3.80 6.11 9.00
CA ALA A 216 3.04 4.86 8.89
C ALA A 216 2.95 4.41 7.42
N ALA A 217 3.29 3.15 7.16
CA ALA A 217 3.12 2.52 5.86
C ALA A 217 1.71 1.92 5.76
N VAL A 218 0.81 2.64 5.11
CA VAL A 218 -0.57 2.20 4.86
C VAL A 218 -0.65 1.46 3.53
N ALA A 219 -1.32 0.32 3.47
CA ALA A 219 -1.46 -0.45 2.23
C ALA A 219 -2.32 0.28 1.18
N GLU A 220 -2.03 0.07 -0.11
CA GLU A 220 -2.80 0.62 -1.23
C GLU A 220 -4.31 0.33 -1.14
N ALA A 221 -4.70 -0.85 -0.63
CA ALA A 221 -6.10 -1.23 -0.49
C ALA A 221 -6.90 -0.35 0.47
N ASP A 222 -6.23 0.29 1.44
CA ASP A 222 -6.88 0.99 2.56
C ASP A 222 -6.73 2.52 2.47
N ILE A 223 -5.82 3.02 1.63
CA ILE A 223 -5.50 4.46 1.54
C ILE A 223 -6.67 5.33 1.07
N GLY A 224 -7.59 4.76 0.27
CA GLY A 224 -8.69 5.51 -0.34
C GLY A 224 -9.71 6.10 0.65
N ASN A 225 -9.77 5.56 1.87
CA ASN A 225 -10.69 6.05 2.92
C ASN A 225 -10.00 6.90 3.99
N ILE A 226 -8.69 7.13 3.87
CA ILE A 226 -7.91 7.90 4.84
C ILE A 226 -7.84 9.35 4.39
N SER A 227 -7.97 10.27 5.34
CA SER A 227 -7.96 11.71 5.08
C SER A 227 -7.18 12.45 6.16
N GLU A 228 -6.66 13.62 5.80
CA GLU A 228 -5.95 14.49 6.73
C GLU A 228 -6.87 14.92 7.88
N GLY A 229 -6.33 15.01 9.09
CA GLY A 229 -7.05 15.39 10.30
C GLY A 229 -7.77 14.26 11.05
N GLN A 230 -7.81 13.03 10.51
CA GLN A 230 -8.37 11.88 11.23
C GLN A 230 -7.60 11.57 12.52
N ASP A 231 -8.34 11.12 13.53
CA ASP A 231 -7.76 10.70 14.81
C ASP A 231 -7.18 9.29 14.69
N VAL A 232 -6.01 9.12 15.29
CA VAL A 232 -5.23 7.90 15.22
C VAL A 232 -4.91 7.43 16.62
N LYS A 233 -5.14 6.14 16.88
CA LYS A 233 -4.68 5.47 18.10
C LYS A 233 -3.50 4.60 17.75
N PHE A 234 -2.41 4.70 18.50
CA PHE A 234 -1.26 3.84 18.26
C PHE A 234 -0.72 3.30 19.58
N SER A 235 -0.04 2.16 19.49
CA SER A 235 0.79 1.62 20.55
C SER A 235 2.19 1.42 20.01
N VAL A 236 3.18 1.40 20.91
CA VAL A 236 4.56 1.07 20.57
C VAL A 236 4.93 -0.22 21.27
N ASP A 237 5.80 -1.02 20.67
CA ASP A 237 6.18 -2.34 21.21
C ASP A 237 6.81 -2.23 22.61
N ALA A 238 7.46 -1.12 22.90
CA ALA A 238 8.03 -0.83 24.23
C ALA A 238 6.96 -0.57 25.31
N PHE A 239 5.74 -0.19 24.92
CA PHE A 239 4.64 0.15 25.83
C PHE A 239 3.30 -0.46 25.34
N PRO A 240 3.16 -1.80 25.32
CA PRO A 240 2.00 -2.47 24.73
C PRO A 240 0.68 -2.18 25.47
N ASN A 241 0.76 -1.92 26.78
CA ASN A 241 -0.41 -1.64 27.62
C ASN A 241 -0.85 -0.17 27.61
N ARG A 242 -0.13 0.69 26.87
CA ARG A 242 -0.46 2.13 26.78
C ARG A 242 -0.83 2.47 25.35
N THR A 243 -2.02 3.05 25.19
CA THR A 243 -2.44 3.63 23.92
C THR A 243 -2.11 5.12 23.92
N PHE A 244 -1.59 5.57 22.80
CA PHE A 244 -1.29 6.96 22.52
C PHE A 244 -2.20 7.44 21.39
N THR A 245 -2.43 8.74 21.34
CA THR A 245 -3.26 9.38 20.32
C THR A 245 -2.42 10.30 19.45
N GLY A 246 -2.71 10.33 18.16
CA GLY A 246 -2.10 11.23 17.20
C GLY A 246 -3.13 11.69 16.16
N LYS A 247 -2.73 12.60 15.29
CA LYS A 247 -3.57 13.09 14.17
C LYS A 247 -2.83 12.97 12.85
N ILE A 248 -3.55 12.63 11.79
CA ILE A 248 -2.95 12.60 10.45
C ILE A 248 -2.66 14.03 10.00
N ARG A 249 -1.38 14.34 9.80
CA ARG A 249 -0.96 15.62 9.23
C ARG A 249 -1.10 15.60 7.71
N GLN A 250 -0.60 14.54 7.09
CA GLN A 250 -0.51 14.44 5.65
C GLN A 250 -0.46 12.99 5.20
N VAL A 251 -1.13 12.69 4.08
CA VAL A 251 -0.94 11.44 3.34
C VAL A 251 -0.05 11.73 2.13
N ARG A 252 1.08 11.03 1.97
CA ARG A 252 1.97 11.23 0.82
C ARG A 252 1.42 10.49 -0.40
N ASN A 253 1.37 11.17 -1.53
CA ASN A 253 0.92 10.56 -2.81
C ASN A 253 1.99 9.67 -3.46
N ALA A 254 3.24 9.74 -3.00
CA ALA A 254 4.31 8.90 -3.51
C ALA A 254 4.19 7.49 -2.90
N ALA A 255 3.92 6.50 -3.76
CA ALA A 255 3.88 5.11 -3.37
C ALA A 255 5.30 4.56 -3.12
N SER A 256 5.43 3.76 -2.07
CA SER A 256 6.64 3.01 -1.73
C SER A 256 6.36 1.51 -1.89
N ALA A 257 7.16 0.85 -2.73
CA ALA A 257 7.06 -0.59 -2.96
C ALA A 257 8.13 -1.32 -2.14
N ASN A 258 7.73 -1.88 -1.00
CA ASN A 258 8.60 -2.75 -0.19
C ASN A 258 8.17 -4.20 -0.37
N GLN A 259 9.06 -5.05 -0.89
CA GLN A 259 8.84 -6.50 -1.00
C GLN A 259 7.51 -6.89 -1.67
N SER A 260 7.13 -6.20 -2.75
CA SER A 260 5.89 -6.41 -3.52
C SER A 260 4.59 -5.96 -2.83
N VAL A 261 4.68 -5.21 -1.73
CA VAL A 261 3.54 -4.51 -1.12
C VAL A 261 3.66 -3.02 -1.43
N VAL A 262 2.65 -2.48 -2.13
CA VAL A 262 2.54 -1.04 -2.39
C VAL A 262 1.94 -0.38 -1.16
N SER A 263 2.67 0.60 -0.63
CA SER A 263 2.29 1.34 0.57
C SER A 263 2.41 2.83 0.37
N TYR A 264 1.56 3.59 1.04
CA TYR A 264 1.57 5.04 1.05
C TYR A 264 1.99 5.52 2.44
N ALA A 265 3.01 6.37 2.48
CA ALA A 265 3.53 6.94 3.71
C ALA A 265 2.55 7.98 4.26
N THR A 266 1.96 7.69 5.41
CA THR A 266 1.04 8.58 6.13
C THR A 266 1.75 9.17 7.33
N ILE A 267 1.88 10.49 7.35
CA ILE A 267 2.56 11.24 8.40
C ILE A 267 1.55 11.58 9.49
N ILE A 268 1.80 11.08 10.70
CA ILE A 268 0.94 11.26 11.86
C ILE A 268 1.69 12.06 12.91
N ASP A 269 1.09 13.17 13.35
CA ASP A 269 1.63 13.99 14.43
C ASP A 269 1.34 13.36 15.79
N VAL A 270 2.38 13.30 16.61
CA VAL A 270 2.38 12.68 17.93
C VAL A 270 2.97 13.62 18.97
N ALA A 271 2.22 13.86 20.03
CA ALA A 271 2.73 14.52 21.23
C ALA A 271 3.43 13.50 22.14
N ASN A 272 4.61 13.86 22.63
CA ASN A 272 5.44 13.05 23.52
C ASN A 272 5.84 13.88 24.74
N ASP A 273 4.83 14.35 25.48
CA ASP A 273 5.02 15.22 26.65
C ASP A 273 5.81 14.52 27.77
N ASP A 274 5.68 13.20 27.87
CA ASP A 274 6.39 12.38 28.86
C ASP A 274 7.85 12.06 28.48
N LEU A 275 8.30 12.41 27.26
CA LEU A 275 9.61 12.06 26.69
C LEU A 275 9.96 10.56 26.75
N LYS A 276 8.95 9.70 26.90
CA LYS A 276 9.11 8.23 26.98
C LYS A 276 9.27 7.60 25.60
N LEU A 277 8.68 8.22 24.58
CA LEU A 277 8.81 7.75 23.21
C LEU A 277 10.18 8.18 22.67
N LYS A 278 10.89 7.24 22.04
CA LYS A 278 12.22 7.48 21.48
C LYS A 278 12.18 7.32 19.95
N PRO A 279 13.01 8.09 19.22
CA PRO A 279 13.22 7.88 17.78
C PRO A 279 13.57 6.43 17.46
N GLY A 280 13.07 5.91 16.35
CA GLY A 280 13.32 4.55 15.87
C GLY A 280 12.45 3.46 16.50
N MET A 281 11.51 3.81 17.38
CA MET A 281 10.50 2.84 17.86
C MET A 281 9.52 2.47 16.76
N THR A 282 9.17 1.19 16.66
CA THR A 282 8.07 0.72 15.81
C THR A 282 6.74 0.99 16.51
N ALA A 283 5.82 1.62 15.80
CA ALA A 283 4.47 1.91 16.24
C ALA A 283 3.46 1.08 15.43
N ASN A 284 2.53 0.45 16.15
CA ASN A 284 1.34 -0.16 15.59
C ASN A 284 0.22 0.87 15.62
N VAL A 285 -0.19 1.30 14.44
CA VAL A 285 -1.10 2.42 14.22
C VAL A 285 -2.46 1.90 13.84
N SER A 286 -3.50 2.43 14.47
CA SER A 286 -4.91 2.18 14.19
C SER A 286 -5.58 3.51 13.85
N ILE A 287 -5.79 3.74 12.56
CA ILE A 287 -6.42 4.95 12.01
C ILE A 287 -7.93 4.76 12.04
N ILE A 288 -8.65 5.67 12.71
CA ILE A 288 -10.12 5.59 12.79
C ILE A 288 -10.70 6.24 11.52
N VAL A 289 -11.30 5.41 10.66
CA VAL A 289 -11.87 5.84 9.38
C VAL A 289 -13.33 6.23 9.54
N ALA A 290 -14.09 5.46 10.33
CA ALA A 290 -15.48 5.74 10.64
C ALA A 290 -15.84 5.28 12.05
N GLN A 291 -16.63 6.08 12.76
CA GLN A 291 -17.15 5.75 14.08
C GLN A 291 -18.66 6.02 14.11
N LYS A 292 -19.44 5.04 14.56
CA LYS A 292 -20.87 5.21 14.84
C LYS A 292 -21.20 4.68 16.22
N VAL A 293 -21.93 5.50 16.98
CA VAL A 293 -22.29 5.24 18.38
C VAL A 293 -23.75 4.76 18.44
N GLY A 294 -24.01 3.71 19.23
CA GLY A 294 -25.36 3.22 19.50
C GLY A 294 -26.09 2.60 18.31
N VAL A 295 -25.37 2.02 17.35
CA VAL A 295 -25.97 1.40 16.15
C VAL A 295 -26.36 -0.05 16.39
N VAL A 296 -27.37 -0.51 15.64
CA VAL A 296 -27.79 -1.92 15.64
C VAL A 296 -26.69 -2.74 14.96
N ARG A 297 -26.10 -3.68 15.68
CA ARG A 297 -24.98 -4.48 15.17
C ARG A 297 -25.31 -5.96 15.13
N VAL A 298 -24.86 -6.61 14.06
CA VAL A 298 -24.99 -8.05 13.85
C VAL A 298 -23.61 -8.68 13.75
N ALA A 299 -23.40 -9.82 14.40
CA ALA A 299 -22.16 -10.58 14.30
C ALA A 299 -21.92 -11.06 12.86
N ASN A 300 -20.69 -10.93 12.36
CA ASN A 300 -20.35 -11.27 10.98
C ASN A 300 -20.61 -12.74 10.62
N GLY A 301 -20.67 -13.63 11.61
CA GLY A 301 -21.09 -15.02 11.42
C GLY A 301 -22.48 -15.15 10.81
N ALA A 302 -23.44 -14.30 11.23
CA ALA A 302 -24.81 -14.32 10.73
C ALA A 302 -24.88 -14.06 9.21
N LEU A 303 -23.99 -13.19 8.70
CA LEU A 303 -23.92 -12.82 7.29
C LEU A 303 -23.33 -13.90 6.37
N ARG A 304 -22.81 -14.99 6.95
CA ARG A 304 -22.14 -16.08 6.22
C ARG A 304 -22.87 -17.41 6.34
N VAL A 305 -23.96 -17.46 7.11
CA VAL A 305 -24.74 -18.69 7.30
C VAL A 305 -25.38 -19.12 5.99
N ARG A 306 -25.14 -20.37 5.61
CA ARG A 306 -25.93 -21.04 4.58
C ARG A 306 -26.92 -21.96 5.27
N VAL A 307 -28.20 -21.62 5.14
CA VAL A 307 -29.30 -22.44 5.65
C VAL A 307 -29.76 -23.36 4.52
N PRO A 308 -29.90 -24.69 4.73
CA PRO A 308 -30.54 -25.59 3.78
C PRO A 308 -31.97 -25.12 3.46
N GLN A 309 -32.37 -25.23 2.19
CA GLN A 309 -33.66 -24.70 1.71
C GLN A 309 -34.87 -25.31 2.45
N ASP A 310 -34.72 -26.52 2.98
CA ASP A 310 -35.78 -27.27 3.68
C ASP A 310 -36.21 -26.64 5.03
N LEU A 311 -35.40 -25.73 5.59
CA LEU A 311 -35.65 -25.08 6.89
C LEU A 311 -36.15 -23.63 6.75
N ILE A 312 -36.26 -23.12 5.52
CA ILE A 312 -36.69 -21.75 5.23
C ILE A 312 -38.20 -21.75 5.07
N VAL A 313 -38.90 -20.94 5.86
CA VAL A 313 -40.31 -20.65 5.59
C VAL A 313 -40.36 -19.79 4.33
N LYS A 314 -41.00 -20.29 3.28
CA LYS A 314 -41.26 -19.52 2.06
C LYS A 314 -42.04 -18.26 2.48
N ALA A 315 -41.38 -17.10 2.46
CA ALA A 315 -42.01 -15.82 2.74
C ALA A 315 -43.23 -15.66 1.80
N PRO A 316 -44.35 -15.07 2.27
CA PRO A 316 -45.52 -14.88 1.43
C PRO A 316 -45.11 -14.08 0.18
N GLU A 317 -45.39 -14.64 -0.99
CA GLU A 317 -45.24 -13.95 -2.26
C GLU A 317 -45.98 -12.62 -2.17
N ALA A 318 -45.24 -11.51 -2.33
CA ALA A 318 -45.85 -10.21 -2.56
C ALA A 318 -46.88 -10.36 -3.68
N PRO A 319 -48.10 -9.79 -3.54
CA PRO A 319 -49.22 -10.15 -4.39
C PRO A 319 -48.91 -9.87 -5.86
N ALA A 320 -49.10 -10.91 -6.67
CA ALA A 320 -49.01 -10.85 -8.12
C ALA A 320 -49.95 -9.76 -8.65
N ALA A 321 -49.36 -8.67 -9.16
CA ALA A 321 -50.11 -7.65 -9.87
C ALA A 321 -50.71 -8.26 -11.14
N ALA A 322 -52.02 -8.10 -11.26
CA ALA A 322 -52.88 -8.63 -12.30
C ALA A 322 -52.49 -8.16 -13.71
N LYS A 323 -52.76 -9.02 -14.70
CA LYS A 323 -52.62 -8.74 -16.13
C LYS A 323 -53.77 -7.86 -16.66
N ALA A 324 -53.38 -7.01 -17.62
CA ALA A 324 -54.12 -6.32 -18.70
C ALA A 324 -54.77 -4.95 -18.39
N PRO A 325 -54.78 -3.98 -19.35
CA PRO A 325 -54.54 -4.11 -20.80
C PRO A 325 -53.39 -3.26 -21.39
N GLU A 326 -52.95 -3.68 -22.57
CA GLU A 326 -52.05 -2.98 -23.49
C GLU A 326 -52.65 -1.67 -24.03
N ALA A 327 -51.87 -0.58 -23.98
CA ALA A 327 -51.80 0.41 -25.06
C ALA A 327 -50.60 1.38 -24.90
N LYS A 328 -49.62 1.18 -25.78
CA LYS A 328 -48.72 2.17 -26.43
C LYS A 328 -47.85 3.10 -25.57
N ALA A 329 -46.52 2.90 -25.64
CA ALA A 329 -45.60 3.86 -26.26
C ALA A 329 -44.18 3.30 -26.42
N ALA A 330 -43.77 3.19 -27.68
CA ALA A 330 -42.43 3.37 -28.24
C ALA A 330 -41.26 2.49 -27.75
N GLU A 331 -41.16 1.31 -28.35
CA GLU A 331 -39.88 0.62 -28.57
C GLU A 331 -39.55 0.73 -30.07
N LYS A 332 -38.44 1.40 -30.42
CA LYS A 332 -37.89 1.44 -31.78
C LYS A 332 -36.83 0.35 -31.88
N GLY A 333 -37.03 -0.54 -32.83
CA GLY A 333 -36.45 -1.87 -32.91
C GLY A 333 -34.93 -1.94 -32.99
N ALA A 334 -34.38 -2.94 -32.31
CA ALA A 334 -33.20 -3.65 -32.75
C ALA A 334 -33.67 -4.89 -33.52
N GLU A 335 -33.44 -4.89 -34.83
CA GLU A 335 -33.81 -5.98 -35.73
C GLU A 335 -33.04 -7.26 -35.40
N LYS A 336 -33.81 -8.35 -35.27
CA LYS A 336 -33.34 -9.72 -35.43
C LYS A 336 -32.94 -9.92 -36.90
N GLY A 337 -31.72 -10.40 -37.14
CA GLY A 337 -31.31 -10.93 -38.44
C GLY A 337 -30.00 -11.72 -38.40
N ALA A 338 -30.07 -13.01 -38.75
CA ALA A 338 -28.99 -13.88 -39.25
C ALA A 338 -27.82 -14.29 -38.32
N SER A 339 -28.06 -15.26 -37.43
CA SER A 339 -27.01 -16.14 -36.90
C SER A 339 -27.14 -17.55 -37.49
N THR A 340 -26.57 -17.77 -38.67
CA THR A 340 -26.33 -19.11 -39.25
C THR A 340 -24.98 -19.18 -39.97
N MET A 341 -23.95 -18.54 -39.42
CA MET A 341 -22.57 -18.72 -39.89
C MET A 341 -21.67 -18.96 -38.68
N THR A 342 -20.79 -19.95 -38.80
CA THR A 342 -19.73 -20.21 -37.84
C THR A 342 -18.71 -19.06 -37.84
N ASP A 343 -17.96 -18.89 -36.74
CA ASP A 343 -17.00 -17.78 -36.62
C ASP A 343 -15.89 -17.83 -37.70
N GLU A 344 -15.56 -19.02 -38.22
CA GLU A 344 -14.62 -19.21 -39.32
C GLU A 344 -15.18 -18.74 -40.67
N GLU A 345 -16.46 -19.03 -40.95
CA GLU A 345 -17.16 -18.56 -42.15
C GLU A 345 -17.33 -17.03 -42.14
N ARG A 346 -17.59 -16.45 -40.96
CA ARG A 346 -17.64 -14.99 -40.79
C ARG A 346 -16.30 -14.34 -41.07
N MET A 347 -15.20 -14.91 -40.56
CA MET A 347 -13.85 -14.39 -40.79
C MET A 347 -13.42 -14.48 -42.25
N THR A 348 -13.69 -15.60 -42.92
CA THR A 348 -13.34 -15.79 -44.34
C THR A 348 -14.16 -14.87 -45.25
N ALA A 349 -15.47 -14.73 -45.00
CA ALA A 349 -16.31 -13.79 -45.73
C ALA A 349 -15.88 -12.32 -45.50
N THR A 350 -15.51 -11.97 -44.27
CA THR A 350 -14.99 -10.63 -43.93
C THR A 350 -13.66 -10.34 -44.64
N MET A 351 -12.74 -11.31 -44.70
CA MET A 351 -11.46 -11.14 -45.43
C MET A 351 -11.66 -11.04 -46.94
N ALA A 352 -12.60 -11.79 -47.51
CA ALA A 352 -12.92 -11.70 -48.93
C ALA A 352 -13.45 -10.30 -49.28
N ILE A 353 -14.35 -9.74 -48.46
CA ILE A 353 -14.87 -8.37 -48.63
C ILE A 353 -13.72 -7.34 -48.53
N MET A 354 -12.82 -7.47 -47.56
CA MET A 354 -11.68 -6.55 -47.42
C MET A 354 -10.72 -6.59 -48.61
N ARG A 355 -10.52 -7.76 -49.22
CA ARG A 355 -9.71 -7.92 -50.44
C ARG A 355 -10.38 -7.29 -51.66
N GLU A 356 -11.71 -7.40 -51.74
CA GLU A 356 -12.52 -6.94 -52.86
C GLU A 356 -12.69 -5.41 -52.85
N ILE A 357 -12.74 -4.77 -51.67
CA ILE A 357 -12.74 -3.31 -51.54
C ILE A 357 -11.32 -2.69 -51.61
N GLY A 358 -10.28 -3.51 -51.78
CA GLY A 358 -8.89 -3.06 -51.88
C GLY A 358 -8.34 -2.41 -50.61
N TYR A 359 -8.75 -2.89 -49.42
CA TYR A 359 -8.31 -2.32 -48.15
C TYR A 359 -6.90 -2.80 -47.76
N GLU A 360 -5.94 -1.87 -47.64
CA GLU A 360 -4.60 -2.14 -47.16
C GLU A 360 -4.48 -1.90 -45.64
N ARG A 361 -3.97 -2.89 -44.91
CA ARG A 361 -3.89 -2.85 -43.45
C ARG A 361 -2.84 -1.81 -43.00
N GLY A 362 -3.30 -0.64 -42.58
CA GLY A 362 -2.44 0.43 -42.04
C GLY A 362 -2.93 1.85 -42.34
N ALA A 363 -3.81 2.02 -43.33
CA ALA A 363 -4.47 3.29 -43.63
C ALA A 363 -5.98 3.20 -43.33
N PRO A 364 -6.63 4.29 -42.88
CA PRO A 364 -8.08 4.29 -42.65
C PRO A 364 -8.83 4.10 -43.98
N ALA A 365 -9.89 3.28 -43.98
CA ALA A 365 -10.69 3.03 -45.17
C ALA A 365 -11.39 4.31 -45.65
N THR A 366 -11.43 4.56 -46.95
CA THR A 366 -12.14 5.72 -47.51
C THR A 366 -13.67 5.54 -47.41
N ALA A 367 -14.43 6.63 -47.41
CA ALA A 367 -15.89 6.58 -47.29
C ALA A 367 -16.55 5.70 -48.38
N GLU A 368 -16.00 5.70 -49.60
CA GLU A 368 -16.47 4.84 -50.70
C GLU A 368 -16.19 3.35 -50.45
N GLN A 369 -15.06 3.02 -49.81
CA GLN A 369 -14.73 1.63 -49.44
C GLN A 369 -15.64 1.12 -48.34
N ILE A 370 -16.03 1.98 -47.39
CA ILE A 370 -16.94 1.63 -46.30
C ILE A 370 -18.35 1.35 -46.83
N GLU A 371 -18.85 2.16 -47.77
CA GLU A 371 -20.16 1.92 -48.39
C GLU A 371 -20.17 0.66 -49.26
N LYS A 372 -19.11 0.40 -50.04
CA LYS A 372 -18.95 -0.87 -50.77
C LYS A 372 -18.86 -2.07 -49.83
N ALA A 373 -18.17 -1.93 -48.70
CA ALA A 373 -18.08 -2.98 -47.70
C ALA A 373 -19.43 -3.29 -47.03
N LYS A 374 -20.26 -2.28 -46.75
CA LYS A 374 -21.62 -2.47 -46.24
C LYS A 374 -22.52 -3.20 -47.24
N ALA A 375 -22.43 -2.85 -48.52
CA ALA A 375 -23.20 -3.51 -49.58
C ALA A 375 -22.83 -5.00 -49.71
N LEU A 376 -21.54 -5.30 -49.76
CA LEU A 376 -21.04 -6.68 -49.85
C LEU A 376 -21.28 -7.49 -48.56
N ALA A 377 -21.25 -6.85 -47.39
CA ALA A 377 -21.60 -7.48 -46.12
C ALA A 377 -23.07 -7.90 -46.09
N LYS A 378 -23.98 -7.05 -46.58
CA LYS A 378 -25.41 -7.37 -46.68
C LYS A 378 -25.69 -8.53 -47.63
N GLU A 379 -24.94 -8.61 -48.75
CA GLU A 379 -25.04 -9.71 -49.72
C GLU A 379 -24.55 -11.05 -49.14
N LYS A 380 -23.49 -11.02 -48.32
CA LYS A 380 -22.91 -12.22 -47.68
C LYS A 380 -23.50 -12.56 -46.31
N GLY A 381 -24.59 -11.90 -45.91
CA GLY A 381 -25.32 -12.18 -44.67
C GLY A 381 -24.57 -11.78 -43.39
N LEU A 382 -23.67 -10.80 -43.46
CA LEU A 382 -22.96 -10.23 -42.31
C LEU A 382 -23.56 -8.88 -41.90
N ASP A 383 -23.41 -8.54 -40.61
CA ASP A 383 -23.85 -7.25 -40.08
C ASP A 383 -23.06 -6.08 -40.69
N PRO A 384 -23.68 -5.23 -41.53
CA PRO A 384 -22.98 -4.22 -42.30
C PRO A 384 -22.42 -3.09 -41.43
N GLU A 385 -23.08 -2.76 -40.32
CA GLU A 385 -22.65 -1.69 -39.41
C GLU A 385 -21.42 -2.09 -38.58
N LEU A 386 -21.34 -3.35 -38.15
CA LEU A 386 -20.23 -3.89 -37.36
C LEU A 386 -18.94 -3.97 -38.19
N LEU A 387 -19.07 -4.33 -39.47
CA LEU A 387 -17.95 -4.40 -40.41
C LEU A 387 -17.43 -3.00 -40.77
N ALA A 388 -18.34 -2.03 -40.96
CA ALA A 388 -18.00 -0.63 -41.18
C ALA A 388 -17.30 0.00 -39.96
N ALA A 389 -17.78 -0.27 -38.74
CA ALA A 389 -17.17 0.24 -37.51
C ALA A 389 -15.72 -0.25 -37.32
N ARG A 390 -15.43 -1.52 -37.69
CA ARG A 390 -14.07 -2.08 -37.66
C ARG A 390 -13.14 -1.46 -38.69
N LEU A 391 -13.66 -1.08 -39.86
CA LEU A 391 -12.88 -0.43 -40.93
C LEU A 391 -12.63 1.07 -40.66
N ALA A 392 -13.48 1.71 -39.86
CA ALA A 392 -13.39 3.14 -39.54
C ALA A 392 -12.46 3.47 -38.35
N THR A 393 -11.97 2.48 -37.60
CA THR A 393 -11.16 2.72 -36.38
C THR A 393 -9.66 2.83 -36.70
N PRO A 394 -8.98 3.97 -36.47
CA PRO A 394 -7.56 4.14 -36.77
C PRO A 394 -6.67 3.29 -35.86
N GLY A 395 -5.85 2.42 -36.45
CA GLY A 395 -4.92 1.54 -35.74
C GLY A 395 -3.73 2.28 -35.12
N GLY A 396 -3.83 2.69 -33.85
CA GLY A 396 -2.71 3.22 -33.07
C GLY A 396 -2.04 2.16 -32.21
N ARG A 397 -1.00 1.48 -32.73
CA ARG A 397 -0.06 0.68 -31.91
C ARG A 397 1.35 1.20 -32.14
N LYS A 398 1.92 1.89 -31.15
CA LYS A 398 3.23 2.56 -31.23
C LYS A 398 4.32 1.71 -30.56
N GLY A 399 5.34 1.33 -31.33
CA GLY A 399 6.74 1.24 -30.87
C GLY A 399 7.29 -0.13 -30.42
N GLY A 400 8.04 -0.79 -31.30
CA GLY A 400 9.01 -1.85 -30.96
C GLY A 400 9.87 -2.19 -32.19
N GLY A 401 11.01 -1.53 -32.33
CA GLY A 401 11.97 -1.71 -33.44
C GLY A 401 12.87 -2.97 -33.30
N PRO A 402 13.67 -3.30 -34.33
CA PRO A 402 13.85 -4.67 -34.79
C PRO A 402 15.18 -5.32 -34.35
N GLY A 403 15.15 -6.63 -34.07
CA GLY A 403 16.38 -7.41 -33.93
C GLY A 403 16.15 -8.90 -33.70
N GLY A 404 16.78 -9.73 -34.55
CA GLY A 404 17.31 -11.02 -34.12
C GLY A 404 16.47 -12.28 -34.39
N PHE A 405 16.80 -12.96 -35.49
CA PHE A 405 16.56 -14.39 -35.70
C PHE A 405 17.21 -15.25 -34.59
N SER A 406 16.47 -16.21 -34.04
CA SER A 406 16.91 -17.51 -33.46
C SER A 406 15.69 -18.09 -32.72
N GLY A 407 15.03 -19.17 -33.15
CA GLY A 407 15.55 -20.53 -33.08
C GLY A 407 15.02 -21.22 -31.81
N GLY A 408 14.09 -22.17 -31.92
CA GLY A 408 13.84 -23.15 -30.85
C GLY A 408 12.39 -23.44 -30.45
N SER A 409 11.88 -24.56 -30.98
CA SER A 409 11.21 -25.64 -30.24
C SER A 409 9.82 -25.44 -29.59
N ARG A 410 8.90 -26.23 -30.15
CA ARG A 410 7.62 -26.70 -29.60
C ARG A 410 7.70 -27.16 -28.14
N ARG A 411 6.71 -26.81 -27.32
CA ARG A 411 6.01 -27.77 -26.43
C ARG A 411 4.66 -27.21 -25.98
N GLY A 412 3.60 -28.01 -26.14
CA GLY A 412 2.24 -27.67 -25.74
C GLY A 412 2.00 -27.76 -24.22
N GLY A 413 0.88 -27.17 -23.81
CA GLY A 413 0.29 -27.28 -22.49
C GLY A 413 -1.06 -26.57 -22.48
N GLY A 414 -2.13 -27.31 -22.21
CA GLY A 414 -3.52 -26.85 -22.21
C GLY A 414 -3.87 -25.87 -21.08
N PRO A 415 -5.11 -25.34 -21.08
CA PRO A 415 -5.50 -24.21 -20.26
C PRO A 415 -5.75 -24.63 -18.81
N THR A 416 -5.04 -24.00 -17.87
CA THR A 416 -5.38 -24.04 -16.45
C THR A 416 -6.32 -22.89 -16.11
N SER A 417 -7.41 -23.29 -15.45
CA SER A 417 -8.48 -22.45 -14.91
C SER A 417 -7.95 -21.37 -13.98
N ALA A 418 -8.30 -20.12 -14.28
CA ALA A 418 -8.17 -18.99 -13.38
C ALA A 418 -9.11 -19.18 -12.18
N GLY A 419 -8.54 -19.50 -11.02
CA GLY A 419 -9.20 -19.34 -9.73
C GLY A 419 -9.21 -17.87 -9.35
N GLY A 420 -10.40 -17.28 -9.30
CA GLY A 420 -10.61 -15.90 -8.87
C GLY A 420 -10.20 -15.69 -7.42
N ALA A 421 -9.14 -14.92 -7.21
CA ALA A 421 -8.86 -14.28 -5.94
C ALA A 421 -9.88 -13.15 -5.75
N GLY A 422 -10.79 -13.33 -4.80
CA GLY A 422 -11.82 -12.35 -4.50
C GLY A 422 -11.21 -11.03 -4.04
N GLU A 423 -11.56 -9.96 -4.76
CA GLU A 423 -11.43 -8.58 -4.35
C GLU A 423 -12.07 -8.39 -2.97
N ARG A 424 -11.24 -8.20 -1.95
CA ARG A 424 -11.66 -7.59 -0.68
C ARG A 424 -11.49 -6.09 -0.79
N GLY A 425 -12.26 -5.47 -1.68
CA GLY A 425 -12.41 -4.02 -1.72
C GLY A 425 -13.50 -3.60 -0.74
N PHE A 426 -13.16 -2.84 0.28
CA PHE A 426 -14.11 -2.24 1.23
C PHE A 426 -14.79 -1.04 0.60
N ASN A 427 -15.71 -1.28 -0.34
CA ASN A 427 -16.59 -0.24 -0.83
C ASN A 427 -17.70 -0.01 0.21
N ASN A 428 -17.88 1.24 0.61
CA ASN A 428 -19.02 1.74 1.41
C ASN A 428 -20.34 1.71 0.61
N THR A 429 -20.49 0.76 -0.31
CA THR A 429 -21.75 0.50 -0.98
C THR A 429 -22.65 -0.19 0.03
N VAL A 430 -23.86 0.33 0.20
CA VAL A 430 -24.87 -0.32 1.05
C VAL A 430 -25.09 -1.73 0.52
N VAL A 431 -24.50 -2.72 1.20
CA VAL A 431 -24.58 -4.11 0.78
C VAL A 431 -25.88 -4.65 1.33
N THR A 432 -26.78 -5.08 0.45
CA THR A 432 -27.99 -5.78 0.87
C THR A 432 -27.65 -7.27 1.02
N ARG A 433 -27.90 -7.85 2.20
CA ARG A 433 -27.75 -9.30 2.43
C ARG A 433 -29.01 -9.87 3.06
N THR A 434 -29.25 -11.15 2.82
CA THR A 434 -30.33 -11.88 3.48
C THR A 434 -29.82 -12.51 4.76
N LEU A 435 -30.47 -12.18 5.88
CA LEU A 435 -30.28 -12.80 7.18
C LEU A 435 -31.47 -13.69 7.51
N TYR A 436 -31.28 -14.66 8.41
CA TYR A 436 -32.35 -15.55 8.85
C TYR A 436 -32.68 -15.29 10.31
N LYS A 437 -33.94 -14.91 10.57
CA LYS A 437 -34.49 -14.72 11.91
C LYS A 437 -35.44 -15.87 12.25
N PHE A 438 -35.55 -16.24 13.52
CA PHE A 438 -36.66 -17.10 13.94
C PHE A 438 -37.97 -16.33 13.93
N GLU A 439 -39.02 -16.98 13.44
CA GLU A 439 -40.41 -16.49 13.56
C GLU A 439 -40.81 -16.43 15.04
N ASP A 440 -40.53 -17.52 15.79
CA ASP A 440 -40.66 -17.59 17.25
C ASP A 440 -39.44 -18.30 17.86
N PRO A 441 -38.62 -17.63 18.69
CA PRO A 441 -37.40 -18.23 19.26
C PRO A 441 -37.68 -19.37 20.28
N ASN A 442 -38.92 -19.50 20.78
CA ASN A 442 -39.33 -20.50 21.77
C ASN A 442 -40.12 -21.69 21.19
N ALA A 443 -40.35 -21.74 19.88
CA ALA A 443 -41.13 -22.82 19.25
C ALA A 443 -40.30 -24.10 19.08
N LEU A 444 -40.95 -25.27 19.27
CA LEU A 444 -40.36 -26.61 19.07
C LEU A 444 -39.94 -26.85 17.60
N ALA A 445 -40.67 -26.27 16.64
CA ALA A 445 -40.33 -26.27 15.22
C ALA A 445 -39.70 -24.92 14.85
N LYS A 446 -38.37 -24.88 14.86
CA LYS A 446 -37.57 -23.68 14.56
C LYS A 446 -37.66 -23.32 13.08
N LYS A 447 -38.57 -22.41 12.76
CA LYS A 447 -38.83 -21.87 11.42
C LYS A 447 -38.02 -20.59 11.17
N LEU A 448 -37.35 -20.53 10.02
CA LEU A 448 -36.49 -19.41 9.64
C LEU A 448 -37.16 -18.51 8.60
N VAL A 449 -37.23 -17.21 8.91
CA VAL A 449 -37.73 -16.17 8.00
C VAL A 449 -36.52 -15.46 7.38
N PRO A 450 -36.43 -15.41 6.04
CA PRO A 450 -35.42 -14.60 5.37
C PRO A 450 -35.79 -13.11 5.49
N VAL A 451 -34.89 -12.32 6.04
CA VAL A 451 -35.01 -10.88 6.20
C VAL A 451 -33.91 -10.21 5.39
N GLN A 452 -34.29 -9.34 4.45
CA GLN A 452 -33.33 -8.52 3.73
C GLN A 452 -32.86 -7.37 4.63
N VAL A 453 -31.55 -7.29 4.82
CA VAL A 453 -30.93 -6.23 5.62
C VAL A 453 -29.99 -5.39 4.76
N LYS A 454 -30.04 -4.08 4.97
CA LYS A 454 -29.05 -3.15 4.44
C LYS A 454 -27.95 -2.96 5.47
N LEU A 455 -26.71 -3.16 5.04
CA LEU A 455 -25.55 -3.13 5.92
C LEU A 455 -24.74 -1.84 5.73
N GLY A 456 -24.14 -1.40 6.82
CA GLY A 456 -23.24 -0.25 6.88
C GLY A 456 -21.79 -0.65 7.21
N ILE A 457 -21.12 0.16 8.03
CA ILE A 457 -19.71 -0.05 8.39
C ILE A 457 -19.51 -1.33 9.21
N SER A 458 -18.32 -1.94 9.10
CA SER A 458 -17.94 -3.12 9.89
C SER A 458 -16.59 -2.89 10.58
N ASP A 459 -16.48 -3.38 11.80
CA ASP A 459 -15.24 -3.42 12.59
C ASP A 459 -14.49 -4.76 12.43
N GLY A 460 -14.92 -5.63 11.52
CA GLY A 460 -14.38 -6.97 11.30
C GLY A 460 -15.03 -8.07 12.14
N PHE A 461 -15.66 -7.73 13.27
CA PHE A 461 -16.38 -8.68 14.13
C PHE A 461 -17.91 -8.56 13.99
N SER A 462 -18.40 -7.33 13.92
CA SER A 462 -19.79 -6.93 13.78
C SER A 462 -19.95 -6.01 12.56
N THR A 463 -21.15 -6.00 11.99
CA THR A 463 -21.52 -5.06 10.93
C THR A 463 -22.75 -4.28 11.37
N GLU A 464 -22.77 -2.99 11.05
CA GLU A 464 -23.92 -2.12 11.24
C GLU A 464 -25.09 -2.58 10.38
N VAL A 465 -26.29 -2.64 10.96
CA VAL A 465 -27.54 -2.82 10.22
C VAL A 465 -28.26 -1.49 10.13
N LEU A 466 -28.46 -1.01 8.90
CA LEU A 466 -29.17 0.23 8.60
C LEU A 466 -30.68 0.02 8.53
N GLU A 467 -31.11 -1.09 7.92
CA GLU A 467 -32.54 -1.44 7.75
C GLU A 467 -32.73 -2.96 7.84
N GLY A 468 -33.90 -3.38 8.32
CA GLY A 468 -34.38 -4.78 8.26
C GLY A 468 -34.37 -5.55 9.59
N LEU A 469 -33.57 -5.16 10.59
CA LEU A 469 -33.55 -5.81 11.91
C LEU A 469 -33.69 -4.80 13.05
N ALA A 470 -34.35 -5.23 14.12
CA ALA A 470 -34.53 -4.46 15.34
C ALA A 470 -33.61 -4.95 16.47
N ASP A 471 -33.45 -4.11 17.49
CA ASP A 471 -32.73 -4.46 18.71
C ASP A 471 -33.45 -5.63 19.43
N GLY A 472 -32.70 -6.65 19.84
CA GLY A 472 -33.23 -7.86 20.48
C GLY A 472 -33.66 -8.98 19.54
N ASP A 473 -33.65 -8.78 18.22
CA ASP A 473 -33.95 -9.84 17.25
C ASP A 473 -32.95 -11.00 17.39
N THR A 474 -33.41 -12.25 17.25
CA THR A 474 -32.54 -13.44 17.33
C THR A 474 -32.23 -13.95 15.93
N VAL A 475 -31.00 -13.72 15.49
CA VAL A 475 -30.50 -14.12 14.17
C VAL A 475 -29.67 -15.39 14.25
N VAL A 476 -29.75 -16.22 13.22
CA VAL A 476 -28.95 -17.45 13.12
C VAL A 476 -27.53 -17.12 12.71
N THR A 477 -26.56 -17.66 13.44
CA THR A 477 -25.12 -17.56 13.17
C THR A 477 -24.50 -18.89 12.72
N GLY A 478 -25.24 -20.01 12.85
CA GLY A 478 -24.82 -21.30 12.34
C GLY A 478 -25.94 -22.34 12.42
N VAL A 479 -25.87 -23.34 11.55
CA VAL A 479 -26.77 -24.51 11.56
C VAL A 479 -25.89 -25.76 11.59
N ILE A 480 -25.98 -26.54 12.66
CA ILE A 480 -25.29 -27.82 12.81
C ILE A 480 -26.34 -28.91 12.59
N MET A 481 -26.23 -29.61 11.46
CA MET A 481 -27.05 -30.79 11.21
C MET A 481 -26.40 -32.02 11.85
N PRO A 482 -27.10 -32.77 12.70
CA PRO A 482 -26.58 -34.00 13.27
C PRO A 482 -26.48 -35.09 12.20
N GLY A 483 -25.27 -35.59 11.97
CA GLY A 483 -24.95 -36.57 10.92
C GLY A 483 -24.12 -36.01 9.76
N ALA A 484 -23.98 -34.70 9.65
CA ALA A 484 -22.95 -34.09 8.80
C ALA A 484 -21.60 -34.22 9.53
N ALA A 485 -20.66 -34.98 8.96
CA ALA A 485 -19.29 -35.02 9.45
C ALA A 485 -18.74 -33.59 9.57
N PRO A 486 -17.97 -33.26 10.63
CA PRO A 486 -17.35 -31.94 10.70
C PRO A 486 -16.51 -31.74 9.44
N ALA A 487 -16.74 -30.62 8.74
CA ALA A 487 -15.86 -30.21 7.67
C ALA A 487 -14.44 -30.20 8.23
N ALA A 488 -13.56 -31.00 7.64
CA ALA A 488 -12.18 -31.13 8.07
C ALA A 488 -11.56 -29.72 8.23
N PRO A 489 -10.73 -29.48 9.25
CA PRO A 489 -10.01 -28.23 9.35
C PRO A 489 -9.27 -28.00 8.04
N ALA A 490 -9.39 -26.79 7.48
CA ALA A 490 -8.74 -26.41 6.23
C ALA A 490 -7.28 -26.89 6.27
N ALA A 491 -6.91 -27.70 5.27
CA ALA A 491 -5.61 -28.33 5.19
C ALA A 491 -4.51 -27.28 5.40
N SER A 492 -3.66 -27.52 6.40
CA SER A 492 -2.41 -26.80 6.58
C SER A 492 -1.60 -26.91 5.29
N ASN A 493 -1.20 -25.76 4.73
CA ASN A 493 -0.35 -25.65 3.55
C ASN A 493 0.85 -26.63 3.63
N PRO A 494 1.10 -27.46 2.60
CA PRO A 494 2.22 -28.41 2.60
C PRO A 494 3.59 -27.76 2.31
N PHE A 495 3.67 -26.44 2.24
CA PHE A 495 4.89 -25.68 1.94
C PHE A 495 5.44 -24.84 3.10
N SER A 496 4.98 -25.01 4.34
CA SER A 496 5.67 -24.46 5.51
C SER A 496 6.83 -25.37 5.92
N GLY A 497 8.02 -25.02 5.42
CA GLY A 497 9.32 -25.12 6.10
C GLY A 497 9.61 -26.34 6.98
N ARG A 498 10.40 -27.27 6.44
CA ARG A 498 11.22 -28.21 7.20
C ARG A 498 12.31 -27.43 7.96
N SER A 499 12.05 -27.03 9.20
CA SER A 499 13.10 -26.61 10.13
C SER A 499 13.47 -27.79 11.05
N SER A 500 14.67 -28.28 10.81
CA SER A 500 15.45 -29.19 11.66
C SER A 500 15.33 -28.86 13.16
N MET A 501 14.70 -29.74 13.92
CA MET A 501 14.88 -29.82 15.37
C MET A 501 15.67 -31.09 15.66
N GLY A 502 16.89 -30.91 16.15
CA GLY A 502 17.82 -31.99 16.46
C GLY A 502 17.31 -32.84 17.63
N SER A 503 17.49 -34.16 17.49
CA SER A 503 17.42 -35.09 18.60
C SER A 503 18.79 -35.19 19.28
N PRO A 504 18.84 -35.27 20.61
CA PRO A 504 20.07 -35.50 21.37
C PRO A 504 20.33 -37.01 21.47
N MET A 505 21.55 -37.47 21.19
CA MET A 505 22.17 -38.62 21.87
C MET A 505 23.55 -38.93 21.29
N GLY A 506 24.49 -39.25 22.19
CA GLY A 506 25.57 -40.19 21.88
C GLY A 506 26.97 -39.61 21.73
N GLY A 507 27.48 -38.94 22.76
CA GLY A 507 28.92 -38.72 22.90
C GLY A 507 29.64 -40.05 23.16
N SER A 508 30.39 -40.54 22.17
CA SER A 508 31.38 -41.60 22.34
C SER A 508 32.80 -41.03 22.25
N ARG A 509 33.59 -41.45 23.22
CA ARG A 509 35.02 -41.25 23.47
C ARG A 509 35.91 -41.27 22.21
N GLY A 510 36.87 -40.34 22.22
CA GLY A 510 38.30 -40.66 22.31
C GLY A 510 39.09 -40.75 21.01
N GLY A 511 40.22 -40.02 20.97
CA GLY A 511 41.39 -40.46 20.21
C GLY A 511 42.16 -39.39 19.45
N ARG A 512 43.23 -38.92 20.11
CA ARG A 512 44.44 -38.25 19.58
C ARG A 512 44.39 -36.77 19.26
#